data_AF-A0A2D7VPM4-F1
#
_entry.id   AF-A0A2D7VPM4-F1
#
_cell.length_a   1.000
_cell.length_b   1.000
_cell.length_c   1.000
_cell.angle_alpha   90.00
_cell.angle_beta   90.00
_cell.angle_gamma   90.00
#
_symmetry.space_group_name_H-M   'P 1'
#
loop_
_entity.id
_entity.type
_entity.pdbx_description
1 polymer ?
#
loop_
_entity_poly.entity_id
_entity_poly.type
_entity_poly.pdbx_seq_one_letter_code
_entity_poly.pdbx_strand_id
1 'polypeptide(L)'
;EYVLLKCTSQYPADPVNANLATLPHLQQLFNCQVGISDHTTGIGTAVAATALGATVIEKHFVIDRNAGGVDAAFSLEADEFALLVNETKRARVAIGKISYGCTESEINSRKLRRSLYIVKDIKEGELLTRENVRAIRPGLGLPIKHLKHILGKQVCRSVKRGSPLSWSIIR
;
A
#
# COMPACT_ATOMS: atom_id res chain seq x y z
N GLU A 1 -8.39 21.23 26.88
CA GLU A 1 -8.44 20.36 25.69
C GLU A 1 -8.83 18.95 26.11
N TYR A 2 -9.51 18.18 25.26
CA TYR A 2 -9.96 16.81 25.53
C TYR A 2 -9.78 15.88 24.32
N VAL A 3 -9.75 14.57 24.56
CA VAL A 3 -9.74 13.51 23.54
C VAL A 3 -10.96 12.62 23.73
N LEU A 4 -11.68 12.30 22.66
CA LEU A 4 -12.82 11.36 22.72
C LEU A 4 -12.35 9.95 22.36
N LEU A 5 -12.50 9.01 23.29
CA LEU A 5 -12.18 7.60 23.05
C LEU A 5 -13.44 6.84 22.64
N LYS A 6 -13.45 6.32 21.42
CA LYS A 6 -14.46 5.35 21.00
C LYS A 6 -14.25 4.07 21.79
N CYS A 7 -15.31 3.51 22.37
CA CYS A 7 -15.23 2.32 23.20
C CYS A 7 -16.35 1.34 22.85
N THR A 8 -16.08 0.03 22.96
CA THR A 8 -17.12 -1.01 23.03
C THR A 8 -17.05 -1.59 24.43
N SER A 9 -18.11 -1.41 25.22
CA SER A 9 -18.19 -1.88 26.61
C SER A 9 -18.57 -3.36 26.68
N GLN A 10 -17.68 -4.23 26.17
CA GLN A 10 -17.80 -5.68 26.17
C GLN A 10 -16.40 -6.26 26.46
N TYR A 11 -16.31 -7.31 27.29
CA TYR A 11 -15.05 -7.80 27.85
C TYR A 11 -14.95 -9.34 27.74
N PRO A 12 -14.25 -9.88 26.74
CA PRO A 12 -13.65 -9.19 25.59
C PRO A 12 -14.70 -8.69 24.59
N ALA A 13 -14.37 -7.62 23.88
CA ALA A 13 -15.16 -7.13 22.76
C ALA A 13 -14.89 -7.96 21.50
N ASP A 14 -15.93 -8.25 20.73
CA ASP A 14 -15.78 -8.78 19.36
C ASP A 14 -15.38 -7.64 18.41
N PRO A 15 -14.32 -7.79 17.58
CA PRO A 15 -13.94 -6.80 16.58
C PRO A 15 -15.09 -6.35 15.65
N VAL A 16 -16.09 -7.20 15.37
CA VAL A 16 -17.27 -6.81 14.57
C VAL A 16 -18.05 -5.65 15.20
N ASN A 17 -18.01 -5.55 16.54
CA ASN A 17 -18.69 -4.50 17.30
C ASN A 17 -17.81 -3.25 17.49
N ALA A 18 -16.58 -3.24 16.97
CA ALA A 18 -15.65 -2.13 17.19
C ALA A 18 -16.05 -0.86 16.44
N ASN A 19 -16.76 -0.94 15.31
CA ASN A 19 -17.31 0.20 14.58
C ASN A 19 -16.30 1.36 14.39
N LEU A 20 -15.08 1.06 13.97
CA LEU A 20 -13.98 2.04 13.93
C LEU A 20 -14.20 3.19 12.93
N ALA A 21 -15.06 3.00 11.93
CA ALA A 21 -15.46 4.07 11.00
C ALA A 21 -16.11 5.28 11.71
N THR A 22 -16.54 5.12 12.96
CA THR A 22 -17.04 6.20 13.81
C THR A 22 -15.94 7.18 14.22
N LEU A 23 -14.66 6.78 14.26
CA LEU A 23 -13.54 7.63 14.66
C LEU A 23 -13.42 8.92 13.82
N PRO A 24 -13.31 8.86 12.47
CA PRO A 24 -13.22 10.08 11.67
C PRO A 24 -14.49 10.94 11.77
N HIS A 25 -15.66 10.32 11.92
CA HIS A 25 -16.91 11.05 12.15
C HIS A 25 -16.91 11.81 13.48
N LEU A 26 -16.50 11.18 14.58
CA LEU A 26 -16.35 11.84 15.89
C LEU A 26 -15.36 13.00 15.83
N GLN A 27 -14.24 12.80 15.14
CA GLN A 27 -13.23 13.83 14.97
C GLN A 27 -13.79 15.06 14.26
N GLN A 28 -14.54 14.86 13.18
CA GLN A 28 -15.20 15.95 12.45
C GLN A 28 -16.31 16.61 13.26
N LEU A 29 -17.17 15.82 13.91
CA LEU A 29 -18.35 16.31 14.61
C LEU A 29 -17.99 17.15 15.83
N PHE A 30 -17.01 16.71 16.61
CA PHE A 30 -16.63 17.37 17.87
C PHE A 30 -15.39 18.25 17.74
N ASN A 31 -14.79 18.33 16.53
CA ASN A 31 -13.59 19.10 16.23
C ASN A 31 -12.48 18.92 17.29
N CYS A 32 -12.24 17.67 17.68
CA CYS A 32 -11.29 17.32 18.73
C CYS A 32 -10.45 16.10 18.32
N GLN A 33 -9.41 15.82 19.09
CA GLN A 33 -8.69 14.57 18.95
C GLN A 33 -9.59 13.39 19.32
N VAL A 34 -9.41 12.28 18.62
CA VAL A 34 -10.11 11.02 18.89
C VAL A 34 -9.13 9.90 19.15
N GLY A 35 -9.58 8.86 19.82
CA GLY A 35 -8.82 7.66 20.09
C GLY A 35 -9.74 6.45 20.29
N ILE A 36 -9.17 5.34 20.73
CA ILE A 36 -9.93 4.13 21.07
C ILE A 36 -9.57 3.65 22.48
N SER A 37 -10.59 3.24 23.23
CA SER A 37 -10.45 2.35 24.38
C SER A 37 -10.82 0.95 23.92
N ASP A 38 -9.82 0.09 23.77
CA ASP A 38 -9.94 -1.19 23.08
C ASP A 38 -9.99 -2.37 24.07
N HIS A 39 -11.09 -3.12 24.03
CA HIS A 39 -11.30 -4.34 24.83
C HIS A 39 -11.31 -5.62 23.96
N THR A 40 -10.93 -5.51 22.69
CA THR A 40 -10.77 -6.69 21.83
C THR A 40 -9.51 -7.47 22.23
N THR A 41 -9.41 -8.74 21.86
CA THR A 41 -8.18 -9.52 22.02
C THR A 41 -7.13 -9.12 20.97
N GLY A 42 -5.84 -9.25 21.30
CA GLY A 42 -4.75 -8.89 20.40
C GLY A 42 -4.69 -7.39 20.06
N ILE A 43 -4.03 -7.03 18.96
CA ILE A 43 -3.70 -5.61 18.64
C ILE A 43 -4.37 -5.09 17.37
N GLY A 44 -5.04 -5.95 16.60
CA GLY A 44 -5.51 -5.64 15.24
C GLY A 44 -6.46 -4.43 15.19
N THR A 45 -7.41 -4.38 16.12
CA THR A 45 -8.39 -3.28 16.25
C THR A 45 -7.71 -1.95 16.53
N ALA A 46 -6.76 -1.91 17.46
CA ALA A 46 -6.01 -0.69 17.78
C ALA A 46 -5.11 -0.20 16.61
N VAL A 47 -4.49 -1.11 15.88
CA VAL A 47 -3.71 -0.77 14.67
C VAL A 47 -4.63 -0.20 13.58
N ALA A 48 -5.80 -0.81 13.36
CA ALA A 48 -6.79 -0.31 12.41
C ALA A 48 -7.34 1.07 12.83
N ALA A 49 -7.58 1.29 14.13
CA ALA A 49 -8.02 2.57 14.67
C ALA A 49 -7.02 3.69 14.38
N THR A 50 -5.72 3.39 14.46
CA THR A 50 -4.64 4.33 14.10
C THR A 50 -4.76 4.80 12.66
N ALA A 51 -5.04 3.89 11.72
CA ALA A 51 -5.26 4.22 10.31
C ALA A 51 -6.49 5.12 10.07
N LEU A 52 -7.46 5.09 10.98
CA LEU A 52 -8.71 5.85 10.94
C LEU A 52 -8.66 7.16 11.74
N GLY A 53 -7.47 7.59 12.15
CA GLY A 53 -7.26 8.90 12.78
C GLY A 53 -7.24 8.87 14.31
N ALA A 54 -7.24 7.69 14.95
CA ALA A 54 -6.98 7.60 16.39
C ALA A 54 -5.59 8.16 16.72
N THR A 55 -5.56 9.07 17.68
CA THR A 55 -4.36 9.73 18.23
C THR A 55 -3.98 9.19 19.60
N VAL A 56 -4.92 8.54 20.28
CA VAL A 56 -4.74 7.86 21.57
C VAL A 56 -5.26 6.42 21.43
N ILE A 57 -4.49 5.47 21.92
CA ILE A 57 -4.87 4.06 22.02
C ILE A 57 -4.77 3.69 23.50
N GLU A 58 -5.88 3.22 24.06
CA GLU A 58 -5.95 2.65 25.40
C GLU A 58 -6.22 1.14 25.28
N LYS A 59 -5.46 0.35 26.04
CA LYS A 59 -5.50 -1.11 26.01
C LYS A 59 -5.12 -1.64 27.40
N HIS A 60 -5.80 -2.70 27.84
CA HIS A 60 -5.46 -3.35 29.10
C HIS A 60 -4.08 -4.03 29.02
N PHE A 61 -3.36 -3.99 30.13
CA PHE A 61 -2.03 -4.55 30.30
C PHE A 61 -1.99 -5.45 31.54
N VAL A 62 -1.29 -6.58 31.44
CA VAL A 62 -1.09 -7.51 32.56
C VAL A 62 0.35 -8.03 32.56
N ILE A 63 0.90 -8.32 33.74
CA ILE A 63 2.24 -8.92 33.88
C ILE A 63 2.22 -10.39 33.49
N ASP A 64 1.20 -11.12 33.95
CA ASP A 64 0.97 -12.54 33.65
C ASP A 64 -0.54 -12.77 33.56
N ARG A 65 -1.00 -13.19 32.38
CA ARG A 65 -2.41 -13.47 32.11
C ARG A 65 -2.96 -14.62 32.96
N ASN A 66 -2.11 -15.49 33.49
CA ASN A 66 -2.48 -16.63 34.34
C ASN A 66 -2.63 -16.26 35.82
N ALA A 67 -2.34 -15.02 36.22
CA ALA A 67 -2.44 -14.57 37.61
C ALA A 67 -3.89 -14.40 38.13
N GLY A 68 -4.90 -14.77 37.34
CA GLY A 68 -6.31 -14.83 37.75
C GLY A 68 -7.03 -13.47 37.82
N GLY A 69 -6.47 -12.42 37.21
CA GLY A 69 -7.13 -11.12 37.11
C GLY A 69 -8.40 -11.20 36.25
N VAL A 70 -9.46 -10.49 36.67
CA VAL A 70 -10.78 -10.52 35.99
C VAL A 70 -10.72 -10.08 34.52
N ASP A 71 -9.81 -9.17 34.19
CA ASP A 71 -9.59 -8.66 32.83
C ASP A 71 -8.40 -9.31 32.11
N ALA A 72 -7.74 -10.28 32.74
CA ALA A 72 -6.49 -10.83 32.24
C ALA A 72 -6.66 -11.44 30.85
N ALA A 73 -7.75 -12.17 30.61
CA ALA A 73 -7.99 -12.94 29.39
C ALA A 73 -7.86 -12.14 28.08
N PHE A 74 -8.10 -10.82 28.11
CA PHE A 74 -8.00 -9.94 26.94
C PHE A 74 -6.98 -8.80 27.09
N SER A 75 -6.37 -8.67 28.28
CA SER A 75 -5.23 -7.79 28.51
C SER A 75 -4.02 -8.26 27.71
N LEU A 76 -3.12 -7.35 27.33
CA LEU A 76 -1.86 -7.68 26.66
C LEU A 76 -0.74 -7.89 27.69
N GLU A 77 0.14 -8.85 27.43
CA GLU A 77 1.41 -8.98 28.15
C GLU A 77 2.49 -8.05 27.56
N ALA A 78 3.66 -7.99 28.19
CA ALA A 78 4.72 -7.03 27.87
C ALA A 78 5.21 -7.04 26.41
N ASP A 79 5.39 -8.23 25.84
CA ASP A 79 5.81 -8.40 24.45
C ASP A 79 4.70 -8.00 23.46
N GLU A 80 3.45 -8.38 23.74
CA GLU A 80 2.29 -7.99 22.94
C GLU A 80 2.01 -6.48 22.99
N PHE A 81 2.19 -5.85 24.16
CA PHE A 81 2.06 -4.41 24.32
C PHE A 81 3.20 -3.67 23.60
N ALA A 82 4.43 -4.19 23.64
CA ALA A 82 5.54 -3.66 22.85
C ALA A 82 5.24 -3.79 21.34
N LEU A 83 4.63 -4.89 20.91
CA LEU A 83 4.18 -5.08 19.53
C LEU A 83 3.09 -4.06 19.15
N LEU A 84 2.11 -3.81 20.03
CA LEU A 84 1.10 -2.76 19.83
C LEU A 84 1.75 -1.40 19.58
N VAL A 85 2.71 -1.00 20.42
CA VAL A 85 3.43 0.27 20.28
C VAL A 85 4.18 0.35 18.95
N ASN A 86 4.85 -0.72 18.55
CA ASN A 86 5.63 -0.75 17.31
C ASN A 86 4.74 -0.68 16.07
N GLU A 87 3.67 -1.47 16.03
CA GLU A 87 2.79 -1.55 14.86
C GLU A 87 1.91 -0.31 14.71
N THR A 88 1.48 0.32 15.81
CA THR A 88 0.77 1.62 15.75
C THR A 88 1.69 2.75 15.25
N LYS A 89 2.97 2.77 15.66
CA LYS A 89 3.97 3.71 15.09
C LYS A 89 4.16 3.50 13.59
N ARG A 90 4.27 2.24 13.14
CA ARG A 90 4.37 1.91 11.71
C ARG A 90 3.11 2.29 10.95
N ALA A 91 1.93 1.97 11.47
CA ALA A 91 0.66 2.34 10.87
C ALA A 91 0.55 3.86 10.72
N ARG A 92 0.90 4.63 11.76
CA ARG A 92 0.85 6.10 11.76
C ARG A 92 1.65 6.72 10.61
N VAL A 93 2.85 6.21 10.34
CA VAL A 93 3.69 6.70 9.23
C VAL A 93 3.24 6.15 7.87
N ALA A 94 2.69 4.94 7.82
CA ALA A 94 2.25 4.28 6.60
C ALA A 94 0.99 4.91 5.97
N ILE A 95 0.12 5.57 6.75
CA ILE A 95 -1.07 6.29 6.24
C ILE A 95 -0.67 7.28 5.13
N GLY A 96 0.45 7.98 5.31
CA GLY A 96 0.99 8.90 4.31
C GLY A 96 0.02 10.03 3.94
N LYS A 97 -0.02 10.34 2.63
CA LYS A 97 -0.89 11.35 2.01
C LYS A 97 -1.40 10.81 0.69
N ILE A 98 -2.53 11.32 0.21
CA ILE A 98 -3.02 11.01 -1.14
C ILE A 98 -1.93 11.38 -2.15
N SER A 99 -1.46 10.40 -2.92
CA SER A 99 -0.36 10.56 -3.87
C SER A 99 -0.59 9.69 -5.09
N TYR A 100 -0.32 10.23 -6.27
CA TYR A 100 -0.39 9.53 -7.54
C TYR A 100 0.95 9.64 -8.26
N GLY A 101 1.34 8.58 -8.97
CA GLY A 101 2.62 8.51 -9.66
C GLY A 101 3.65 7.70 -8.90
N CYS A 102 4.91 7.80 -9.32
CA CYS A 102 5.99 7.07 -8.66
C CYS A 102 6.61 7.94 -7.57
N THR A 103 6.99 7.33 -6.46
CA THR A 103 7.91 7.96 -5.50
C THR A 103 9.31 8.09 -6.12
N GLU A 104 10.15 8.93 -5.54
CA GLU A 104 11.55 9.05 -5.95
C GLU A 104 12.30 7.70 -5.84
N SER A 105 12.02 6.93 -4.79
CA SER A 105 12.59 5.59 -4.60
C SER A 105 12.18 4.59 -5.69
N GLU A 106 11.02 4.77 -6.31
CA GLU A 106 10.52 3.91 -7.38
C GLU A 106 11.04 4.28 -8.77
N ILE A 107 11.62 5.48 -8.96
CA ILE A 107 12.09 5.94 -10.28
C ILE A 107 13.12 4.97 -10.86
N ASN A 108 14.07 4.53 -10.06
CA ASN A 108 15.10 3.57 -10.49
C ASN A 108 14.48 2.21 -10.87
N SER A 109 13.44 1.79 -10.13
CA SER A 109 12.69 0.56 -10.40
C SER A 109 11.88 0.62 -11.70
N ARG A 110 11.72 1.78 -12.34
CA ARG A 110 11.09 1.87 -13.68
C ARG A 110 11.84 1.05 -14.73
N LYS A 111 13.17 0.92 -14.58
CA LYS A 111 13.99 0.06 -15.45
C LYS A 111 13.61 -1.42 -15.35
N LEU A 112 12.92 -1.84 -14.29
CA LEU A 112 12.44 -3.22 -14.13
C LEU A 112 11.03 -3.43 -14.70
N ARG A 113 10.38 -2.38 -15.22
CA ARG A 113 9.07 -2.49 -15.88
C ARG A 113 9.21 -3.12 -17.26
N ARG A 114 8.11 -3.60 -17.82
CA ARG A 114 8.08 -4.03 -19.22
C ARG A 114 8.02 -2.80 -20.13
N SER A 115 8.76 -2.83 -21.23
CA SER A 115 8.67 -1.89 -22.34
C SER A 115 8.64 -2.64 -23.67
N LEU A 116 8.47 -1.93 -24.78
CA LEU A 116 8.38 -2.53 -26.09
C LEU A 116 9.77 -2.85 -26.65
N TYR A 117 9.93 -4.07 -27.16
CA TYR A 117 11.15 -4.56 -27.79
C TYR A 117 10.83 -5.26 -29.09
N ILE A 118 11.85 -5.26 -29.96
CA ILE A 118 11.90 -6.09 -31.16
C ILE A 118 12.22 -7.54 -30.78
N VAL A 119 11.36 -8.48 -31.15
CA VAL A 119 11.50 -9.92 -30.82
C VAL A 119 11.84 -10.80 -32.02
N LYS A 120 11.86 -10.24 -33.23
CA LYS A 120 12.36 -10.86 -34.46
C LYS A 120 13.23 -9.82 -35.18
N ASP A 121 14.25 -10.22 -35.92
CA ASP A 121 15.02 -9.27 -36.76
C ASP A 121 14.07 -8.59 -37.77
N ILE A 122 14.22 -7.28 -37.99
CA ILE A 122 13.39 -6.46 -38.88
C ILE A 122 14.32 -5.70 -39.83
N LYS A 123 14.03 -5.69 -41.14
CA LYS A 123 14.77 -4.89 -42.13
C LYS A 123 14.20 -3.49 -42.28
N GLU A 124 15.00 -2.55 -42.77
CA GLU A 124 14.52 -1.21 -43.12
C GLU A 124 13.28 -1.27 -44.02
N GLY A 125 12.26 -0.47 -43.70
CA GLY A 125 10.99 -0.42 -44.43
C GLY A 125 9.95 -1.47 -44.03
N GLU A 126 10.30 -2.48 -43.22
CA GLU A 126 9.34 -3.48 -42.75
C GLU A 126 8.41 -2.92 -41.66
N LEU A 127 7.21 -3.52 -41.56
CA LEU A 127 6.16 -3.09 -40.63
C LEU A 127 6.35 -3.65 -39.22
N LEU A 128 6.06 -2.83 -38.22
CA LEU A 128 5.91 -3.27 -36.83
C LEU A 128 4.56 -3.99 -36.66
N THR A 129 4.61 -5.24 -36.24
CA THR A 129 3.46 -6.12 -36.03
C THR A 129 3.48 -6.72 -34.62
N ARG A 130 2.39 -7.38 -34.22
CA ARG A 130 2.33 -8.09 -32.92
C ARG A 130 3.27 -9.28 -32.84
N GLU A 131 3.78 -9.75 -33.97
CA GLU A 131 4.70 -10.89 -34.01
C GLU A 131 6.16 -10.48 -33.84
N ASN A 132 6.52 -9.26 -34.24
CA ASN A 132 7.89 -8.76 -34.18
C ASN A 132 8.11 -7.72 -33.07
N VAL A 133 7.05 -7.23 -32.41
CA VAL A 133 7.11 -6.38 -31.21
C VAL A 133 6.44 -7.05 -30.02
N ARG A 134 7.10 -7.05 -28.85
CA ARG A 134 6.52 -7.58 -27.61
C ARG A 134 6.87 -6.70 -26.41
N ALA A 135 6.00 -6.70 -25.41
CA ALA A 135 6.25 -6.07 -24.12
C ALA A 135 7.08 -6.98 -23.21
N ILE A 136 8.37 -6.68 -23.04
CA ILE A 136 9.31 -7.44 -22.19
C ILE A 136 10.14 -6.50 -21.31
N ARG A 137 10.76 -7.03 -20.26
CA ARG A 137 11.72 -6.29 -19.42
C ARG A 137 13.10 -6.27 -20.11
N PRO A 138 14.00 -5.31 -19.80
CA PRO A 138 13.85 -4.18 -18.88
C PRO A 138 13.15 -2.98 -19.53
N GLY A 139 12.71 -2.01 -18.74
CA GLY A 139 11.96 -0.81 -19.15
C GLY A 139 12.80 0.27 -19.84
N LEU A 140 13.62 -0.13 -20.82
CA LEU A 140 14.52 0.74 -21.58
C LEU A 140 13.97 1.12 -22.97
N GLY A 141 12.93 0.44 -23.44
CA GLY A 141 12.24 0.76 -24.69
C GLY A 141 11.00 1.64 -24.47
N LEU A 142 10.21 1.80 -25.52
CA LEU A 142 8.99 2.60 -25.46
C LEU A 142 7.96 2.02 -24.46
N PRO A 143 7.23 2.88 -23.73
CA PRO A 143 6.12 2.45 -22.89
C PRO A 143 5.06 1.64 -23.65
N ILE A 144 4.52 0.58 -23.01
CA ILE A 144 3.56 -0.36 -23.62
C ILE A 144 2.31 0.34 -24.16
N LYS A 145 1.89 1.46 -23.55
CA LYS A 145 0.76 2.28 -24.02
C LYS A 145 0.87 2.72 -25.49
N HIS A 146 2.09 2.81 -26.01
CA HIS A 146 2.34 3.18 -27.40
C HIS A 146 2.18 2.02 -28.39
N LEU A 147 2.01 0.77 -27.94
CA LEU A 147 1.93 -0.40 -28.82
C LEU A 147 0.88 -0.22 -29.93
N LYS A 148 -0.33 0.24 -29.58
CA LYS A 148 -1.38 0.47 -30.59
C LYS A 148 -1.02 1.53 -31.63
N HIS A 149 -0.19 2.51 -31.26
CA HIS A 149 0.17 3.65 -32.11
C HIS A 149 1.30 3.32 -33.09
N ILE A 150 2.15 2.35 -32.73
CA ILE A 150 3.31 1.95 -33.53
C ILE A 150 3.01 0.78 -34.48
N LEU A 151 1.96 -0.01 -34.21
CA LEU A 151 1.62 -1.15 -35.06
C LEU A 151 1.21 -0.63 -36.44
N GLY A 152 1.76 -1.25 -37.49
CA GLY A 152 1.58 -0.81 -38.87
C GLY A 152 2.50 0.36 -39.30
N LYS A 153 3.37 0.87 -38.42
CA LYS A 153 4.45 1.79 -38.82
C LYS A 153 5.64 1.04 -39.39
N GLN A 154 6.38 1.68 -40.28
CA GLN A 154 7.60 1.13 -40.86
C GLN A 154 8.82 1.51 -40.02
N VAL A 155 9.83 0.64 -39.98
CA VAL A 155 11.13 0.99 -39.39
C VAL A 155 11.98 1.78 -40.38
N CYS A 156 12.70 2.80 -39.90
CA CYS A 156 13.58 3.63 -40.73
C CYS A 156 14.98 3.05 -40.92
N ARG A 157 15.30 1.92 -40.27
CA ARG A 157 16.57 1.19 -40.39
C ARG A 157 16.37 -0.27 -39.96
N SER A 158 17.28 -1.15 -40.36
CA SER A 158 17.29 -2.54 -39.89
C SER A 158 17.58 -2.63 -38.39
N VAL A 159 16.82 -3.47 -37.67
CA VAL A 159 16.90 -3.63 -36.20
C VAL A 159 16.96 -5.11 -35.83
N LYS A 160 17.87 -5.48 -34.92
CA LYS A 160 18.05 -6.85 -34.45
C LYS A 160 17.08 -7.21 -33.32
N ARG A 161 16.72 -8.48 -33.22
CA ARG A 161 16.02 -9.08 -32.08
C ARG A 161 16.73 -8.71 -30.78
N GLY A 162 15.94 -8.37 -29.76
CA GLY A 162 16.43 -7.94 -28.45
C GLY A 162 16.67 -6.44 -28.32
N SER A 163 16.50 -5.66 -29.40
CA SER A 163 16.66 -4.21 -29.35
C SER A 163 15.46 -3.52 -28.68
N PRO A 164 15.69 -2.55 -27.77
CA PRO A 164 14.62 -1.72 -27.23
C PRO A 164 14.00 -0.89 -28.34
N LEU A 165 12.67 -0.88 -28.40
CA LEU A 165 11.96 -0.07 -29.37
C LEU A 165 12.09 1.41 -28.96
N SER A 166 12.38 2.29 -29.92
CA SER A 166 12.55 3.74 -29.74
C SER A 166 11.75 4.49 -30.80
N TRP A 167 11.34 5.74 -30.56
CA TRP A 167 10.75 6.57 -31.62
C TRP A 167 11.73 6.83 -32.77
N SER A 168 13.03 6.85 -32.49
CA SER A 168 14.07 7.10 -33.50
C SER A 168 14.21 6.01 -34.56
N ILE A 169 13.58 4.84 -34.37
CA ILE A 169 13.62 3.74 -35.35
C ILE A 169 12.33 3.61 -36.16
N ILE A 170 11.36 4.50 -35.96
CA ILE A 170 10.03 4.46 -36.59
C ILE A 170 9.92 5.62 -37.59
N ARG A 171 9.38 5.37 -38.78
CA ARG A 171 8.97 6.40 -39.75
C ARG A 171 7.59 6.97 -39.44
#